data_AF-A0A1M6NSX4-F1
#
_entry.id   AF-A0A1M6NSX4-F1
#
_cell.length_a   1.000
_cell.length_b   1.000
_cell.length_c   1.000
_cell.angle_alpha   90.00
_cell.angle_beta   90.00
_cell.angle_gamma   90.00
#
_symmetry.space_group_name_H-M   'P 1'
#
loop_
_entity.id
_entity.type
_entity.pdbx_description
1 polymer ?
#
loop_
_entity_poly.entity_id
_entity_poly.type
_entity_poly.pdbx_seq_one_letter_code
_entity_poly.pdbx_strand_id
1 'polypeptide(L)'
;MNCHIKKNKKAALIILLISLLFIIIITLVYKLLFNKQNNDIEWTEIQLDSSELNNLQLSADNGHRPGMLDPKEAAMDTLMNQLKIDTVDSVEILKKKKDLCLVEITLQNRRKVKMKLFQPVTKGRTGIWAVKAYSISKN
;
A
#
# COMPACT_ATOMS: atom_id res chain seq x y z
N MET A 1 -20.06 -11.84 66.95
CA MET A 1 -20.49 -12.27 65.60
C MET A 1 -20.07 -11.31 64.47
N ASN A 2 -18.84 -10.74 64.49
CA ASN A 2 -18.40 -9.70 63.54
C ASN A 2 -17.18 -10.08 62.67
N CYS A 3 -16.68 -11.32 62.77
CA CYS A 3 -15.42 -11.70 62.10
C CYS A 3 -15.61 -12.18 60.64
N HIS A 4 -16.75 -12.83 60.32
CA HIS A 4 -17.00 -13.37 58.97
C HIS A 4 -17.29 -12.30 57.91
N ILE A 5 -17.95 -11.20 58.28
CA ILE A 5 -18.35 -10.14 57.33
C ILE A 5 -17.14 -9.34 56.82
N LYS A 6 -16.11 -9.12 57.66
CA LYS A 6 -14.88 -8.41 57.26
C LYS A 6 -14.01 -9.22 56.29
N LYS A 7 -13.98 -10.56 56.40
CA LYS A 7 -13.23 -11.43 55.48
C LYS A 7 -13.81 -11.40 54.06
N ASN A 8 -15.13 -11.43 53.93
CA ASN A 8 -15.79 -11.42 52.62
C ASN A 8 -15.61 -10.09 51.88
N LYS A 9 -15.58 -8.96 52.58
CA LYS A 9 -15.31 -7.63 51.98
C LYS A 9 -13.88 -7.52 51.44
N LYS A 10 -12.89 -8.10 52.11
CA LYS A 10 -11.49 -8.13 51.65
C LYS A 10 -11.32 -9.03 50.42
N ALA A 11 -11.96 -10.20 50.40
CA ALA A 11 -11.92 -11.10 49.25
C ALA A 11 -12.58 -10.47 48.01
N ALA A 12 -13.72 -9.79 48.18
CA ALA A 12 -14.37 -9.06 47.09
C ALA A 12 -13.50 -7.93 46.53
N LEU A 13 -12.80 -7.18 47.39
CA LEU A 13 -11.88 -6.12 46.97
C LEU A 13 -10.70 -6.67 46.15
N ILE A 14 -10.15 -7.82 46.55
CA ILE A 14 -9.03 -8.48 45.84
C ILE A 14 -9.48 -8.95 44.45
N ILE A 15 -10.66 -9.56 44.34
CA ILE A 15 -11.22 -10.02 43.05
C ILE A 15 -11.45 -8.83 42.10
N LEU A 16 -11.92 -7.70 42.64
CA LEU A 16 -12.17 -6.48 41.87
C LEU A 16 -10.87 -5.83 41.38
N LEU A 17 -9.80 -5.89 42.18
CA LEU A 17 -8.47 -5.42 41.76
C LEU A 17 -7.86 -6.32 40.67
N ILE A 18 -8.04 -7.64 40.78
CA ILE A 18 -7.56 -8.61 39.78
C ILE A 18 -8.29 -8.43 38.45
N SER A 19 -9.61 -8.23 38.47
CA SER A 19 -10.36 -7.99 37.24
C SER A 19 -9.95 -6.68 36.55
N LEU A 20 -9.68 -5.62 37.33
CA LEU A 20 -9.22 -4.34 36.81
C LEU A 20 -7.83 -4.48 36.16
N LEU A 21 -6.91 -5.19 36.81
CA LEU A 21 -5.59 -5.52 36.26
C LEU A 21 -5.69 -6.31 34.95
N PHE A 22 -6.62 -7.27 34.87
CA PHE A 22 -6.82 -8.08 33.67
C PHE A 22 -7.29 -7.24 32.48
N ILE A 23 -8.21 -6.29 32.72
CA ILE A 23 -8.67 -5.33 31.69
C ILE A 23 -7.52 -4.44 31.18
N ILE A 24 -6.65 -3.97 32.10
CA ILE A 24 -5.47 -3.16 31.74
C ILE A 24 -4.48 -3.97 30.88
N ILE A 25 -4.25 -5.24 31.23
CA ILE A 25 -3.38 -6.12 30.43
C ILE A 25 -3.97 -6.36 29.05
N ILE A 26 -5.27 -6.66 28.94
CA ILE A 26 -5.94 -6.87 27.66
C ILE A 26 -5.80 -5.62 26.78
N THR A 27 -6.05 -4.43 27.33
CA THR A 27 -5.94 -3.17 26.58
C THR A 27 -4.51 -2.87 26.13
N LEU A 28 -3.50 -3.16 26.97
CA LEU A 28 -2.08 -3.05 26.59
C LEU A 28 -1.69 -4.02 25.47
N VAL A 29 -2.12 -5.28 25.55
CA VAL A 29 -1.87 -6.29 24.52
C VAL A 29 -2.56 -5.92 23.22
N TYR A 30 -3.81 -5.44 23.28
CA TYR A 30 -4.55 -4.98 22.11
C TYR A 30 -3.83 -3.78 21.46
N LYS A 31 -3.38 -2.81 22.25
CA LYS A 31 -2.62 -1.66 21.74
C LYS A 31 -1.29 -2.09 21.11
N LEU A 32 -0.57 -3.03 21.71
CA LEU A 32 0.69 -3.54 21.14
C LEU A 32 0.49 -4.32 19.83
N LEU A 33 -0.56 -5.15 19.74
CA LEU A 33 -0.84 -5.94 18.55
C LEU A 33 -1.39 -5.10 17.39
N PHE A 34 -2.24 -4.11 17.67
CA PHE A 34 -2.87 -3.28 16.63
C PHE A 34 -2.08 -2.03 16.24
N ASN A 35 -1.13 -1.54 17.06
CA ASN A 35 -0.33 -0.36 16.72
C ASN A 35 0.80 -0.63 15.71
N LYS A 36 1.03 -1.90 15.32
CA LYS A 36 2.05 -2.25 14.32
C LYS A 36 1.58 -2.05 12.86
N GLN A 37 0.32 -1.65 12.63
CA GLN A 37 -0.28 -1.72 11.30
C GLN A 37 -0.66 -0.38 10.63
N ASN A 38 -0.20 0.76 11.15
CA ASN A 38 -0.34 2.05 10.48
C ASN A 38 1.02 2.61 10.06
N ASN A 39 1.69 1.91 9.15
CA ASN A 39 2.59 2.60 8.23
C ASN A 39 1.70 3.15 7.11
N ASP A 40 1.12 4.33 7.32
CA ASP A 40 0.31 4.99 6.30
C ASP A 40 1.18 5.25 5.08
N ILE A 41 0.99 4.43 4.05
CA ILE A 41 1.63 4.62 2.75
C ILE A 41 0.98 5.84 2.13
N GLU A 42 1.67 6.97 2.17
CA GLU A 42 1.26 8.20 1.51
C GLU A 42 1.34 8.02 -0.01
N TRP A 43 0.19 8.13 -0.69
CA TRP A 43 0.09 7.99 -2.13
C TRP A 43 -0.03 9.37 -2.79
N THR A 44 0.79 9.61 -3.80
CA THR A 44 0.69 10.76 -4.69
C THR A 44 -0.06 10.35 -5.95
N GLU A 45 -1.17 11.02 -6.24
CA GLU A 45 -1.94 10.80 -7.47
C GLU A 45 -1.31 11.55 -8.65
N ILE A 46 -1.33 10.91 -9.82
CA ILE A 46 -0.88 11.54 -11.06
C ILE A 46 -2.11 12.10 -11.77
N GLN A 47 -2.05 13.36 -12.18
CA GLN A 47 -3.08 13.94 -13.04
C GLN A 47 -2.95 13.33 -14.43
N LEU A 48 -4.04 12.72 -14.90
CA LEU A 48 -4.10 12.05 -16.20
C LEU A 48 -5.14 12.73 -17.07
N ASP A 49 -4.72 13.25 -18.22
CA ASP A 49 -5.64 13.74 -19.23
C ASP A 49 -6.18 12.55 -20.05
N SER A 50 -7.50 12.46 -20.13
CA SER A 50 -8.19 11.47 -20.95
C SER A 50 -7.85 11.58 -22.44
N SER A 51 -7.62 12.78 -22.97
CA SER A 51 -7.24 12.96 -24.38
C SER A 51 -5.85 12.35 -24.64
N GLU A 52 -4.89 12.64 -23.76
CA GLU A 52 -3.54 12.09 -23.85
C GLU A 52 -3.52 10.56 -23.74
N LEU A 53 -4.31 10.00 -22.81
CA LEU A 53 -4.42 8.55 -22.65
C LEU A 53 -5.00 7.86 -23.90
N ASN A 54 -5.97 8.47 -24.58
CA ASN A 54 -6.48 7.96 -25.85
C ASN A 54 -5.42 8.01 -26.95
N ASN A 55 -4.67 9.11 -27.04
CA ASN A 55 -3.58 9.24 -28.02
C ASN A 55 -2.46 8.21 -27.77
N LEU A 56 -2.16 7.91 -26.51
CA LEU A 56 -1.21 6.88 -26.12
C LEU A 56 -1.71 5.48 -26.51
N GLN A 57 -3.00 5.18 -26.31
CA GLN A 57 -3.58 3.91 -26.74
C GLN A 57 -3.48 3.76 -28.27
N LEU A 58 -3.87 4.78 -29.03
CA LEU A 58 -3.73 4.79 -30.50
C LEU A 58 -2.28 4.60 -30.95
N SER A 59 -1.33 5.23 -30.26
CA SER A 59 0.11 5.08 -30.56
C SER A 59 0.60 3.66 -30.30
N ALA A 60 0.11 2.99 -29.25
CA ALA A 60 0.43 1.60 -28.96
C ALA A 60 -0.23 0.64 -29.96
N ASP A 61 -1.49 0.88 -30.34
CA ASP A 61 -2.21 0.09 -31.34
C ASP A 61 -1.53 0.14 -32.71
N ASN A 62 -0.90 1.28 -33.04
CA ASN A 62 -0.10 1.46 -34.26
C ASN A 62 1.36 0.96 -34.13
N GLY A 63 1.74 0.35 -33.00
CA GLY A 63 3.05 -0.26 -32.79
C GLY A 63 4.18 0.70 -32.43
N HIS A 64 3.91 1.98 -32.15
CA HIS A 64 4.95 2.96 -31.80
C HIS A 64 5.42 2.88 -30.33
N ARG A 65 4.54 2.45 -29.41
CA ARG A 65 4.83 2.34 -27.97
C ARG A 65 4.43 0.98 -27.38
N PRO A 66 4.98 -0.13 -27.89
CA PRO A 66 4.58 -1.47 -27.45
C PRO A 66 4.87 -1.71 -25.96
N GLY A 67 5.87 -1.05 -25.39
CA GLY A 67 6.22 -1.19 -23.97
C GLY A 67 5.12 -0.71 -23.01
N MET A 68 4.20 0.14 -23.47
CA MET A 68 3.05 0.55 -22.66
C MET A 68 2.06 -0.60 -22.42
N LEU A 69 2.16 -1.71 -23.15
CA LEU A 69 1.32 -2.90 -22.96
C LEU A 69 1.79 -3.77 -21.79
N ASP A 70 3.04 -3.61 -21.34
CA ASP A 70 3.57 -4.27 -20.15
C ASP A 70 3.55 -3.32 -18.94
N PRO A 71 2.96 -3.72 -17.79
CA PRO A 71 2.85 -2.85 -16.63
C PRO A 71 4.21 -2.51 -15.99
N LYS A 72 5.25 -3.35 -16.12
CA LYS A 72 6.58 -3.03 -15.60
C LYS A 72 7.24 -1.97 -16.47
N GLU A 73 7.18 -2.11 -17.79
CA GLU A 73 7.72 -1.13 -18.72
C GLU A 73 7.00 0.22 -18.60
N ALA A 74 5.67 0.23 -18.51
CA ALA A 74 4.90 1.45 -18.25
C ALA A 74 5.27 2.13 -16.91
N ALA A 75 5.50 1.35 -15.85
CA ALA A 75 5.96 1.86 -14.57
C ALA A 75 7.37 2.47 -14.66
N MET A 76 8.27 1.81 -15.39
CA MET A 76 9.63 2.29 -15.63
C MET A 76 9.65 3.58 -16.45
N ASP A 77 8.83 3.67 -17.50
CA ASP A 77 8.68 4.90 -18.29
C ASP A 77 8.25 6.07 -17.40
N THR A 78 7.25 5.86 -16.54
CA THR A 78 6.80 6.88 -15.58
C THR A 78 7.91 7.27 -14.59
N LEU A 79 8.63 6.28 -14.05
CA LEU A 79 9.72 6.51 -13.11
C LEU A 79 10.84 7.38 -13.73
N MET A 80 11.26 7.05 -14.95
CA MET A 80 12.36 7.72 -15.64
C MET A 80 11.92 9.09 -16.21
N ASN A 81 10.76 9.15 -16.86
CA ASN A 81 10.34 10.34 -17.60
C ASN A 81 9.62 11.37 -16.74
N GLN A 82 8.78 10.94 -15.79
CA GLN A 82 8.03 11.86 -14.93
C GLN A 82 8.73 12.11 -13.60
N LEU A 83 9.20 11.05 -12.92
CA LEU A 83 9.84 11.18 -11.61
C LEU A 83 11.35 11.48 -11.69
N LYS A 84 11.95 11.35 -12.88
CA LYS A 84 13.39 11.59 -13.12
C LYS A 84 14.30 10.73 -12.23
N ILE A 85 13.91 9.48 -12.00
CA ILE A 85 14.68 8.49 -11.23
C ILE A 85 15.15 7.39 -12.18
N ASP A 86 16.47 7.22 -12.33
CA ASP A 86 17.11 6.29 -13.25
C ASP A 86 17.87 5.14 -12.57
N THR A 87 18.11 5.23 -11.26
CA THR A 87 18.85 4.22 -10.49
C THR A 87 17.96 3.08 -10.00
N VAL A 88 17.63 2.13 -10.87
CA VAL A 88 16.80 0.95 -10.54
C VAL A 88 17.66 -0.30 -10.30
N ASP A 89 17.33 -1.05 -9.26
CA ASP A 89 17.90 -2.37 -8.91
C ASP A 89 16.98 -3.50 -9.41
N SER A 90 15.68 -3.45 -9.07
CA SER A 90 14.72 -4.47 -9.47
C SER A 90 13.29 -3.95 -9.66
N VAL A 91 12.49 -4.68 -10.45
CA VAL A 91 11.07 -4.39 -10.70
C VAL A 91 10.22 -5.64 -10.54
N GLU A 92 9.26 -5.59 -9.62
CA GLU A 92 8.40 -6.71 -9.25
C GLU A 92 6.92 -6.35 -9.34
N ILE A 93 6.10 -7.29 -9.81
CA ILE A 93 4.65 -7.16 -9.76
C ILE A 93 4.18 -7.76 -8.44
N LEU A 94 3.73 -6.90 -7.52
CA LEU A 94 3.17 -7.35 -6.24
C LEU A 94 1.75 -7.91 -6.40
N LYS A 95 0.99 -7.38 -7.36
CA LYS A 95 -0.39 -7.80 -7.61
C LYS A 95 -0.80 -7.48 -9.04
N LYS A 96 -1.48 -8.41 -9.71
CA LYS A 96 -2.09 -8.19 -11.03
C LYS A 96 -3.53 -8.68 -11.03
N LYS A 97 -4.45 -7.76 -11.32
CA LYS A 97 -5.86 -8.02 -11.63
C LYS A 97 -6.11 -7.65 -13.10
N LYS A 98 -7.33 -7.91 -13.59
CA LYS A 98 -7.71 -7.71 -15.00
C LYS A 98 -7.35 -6.32 -15.54
N ASP A 99 -7.53 -5.28 -14.74
CA ASP A 99 -7.35 -3.88 -15.16
C ASP A 99 -6.58 -3.03 -14.14
N LEU A 100 -5.98 -3.67 -13.13
CA LEU A 100 -5.21 -3.02 -12.09
C LEU A 100 -3.95 -3.82 -11.78
N CYS A 101 -2.81 -3.16 -11.72
CA CYS A 101 -1.54 -3.77 -11.40
C CYS A 101 -0.81 -2.93 -10.34
N LEU A 102 -0.22 -3.59 -9.36
CA LEU A 102 0.64 -2.97 -8.37
C LEU A 102 2.07 -3.43 -8.64
N VAL A 103 2.93 -2.47 -8.95
CA VAL A 103 4.36 -2.69 -9.19
C VAL A 103 5.16 -2.10 -8.04
N GLU A 104 6.20 -2.80 -7.61
CA GLU A 104 7.23 -2.29 -6.72
C GLU A 104 8.56 -2.23 -7.47
N ILE A 105 9.23 -1.09 -7.36
CA ILE A 105 10.54 -0.84 -7.92
C ILE A 105 11.49 -0.62 -6.76
N THR A 106 12.54 -1.42 -6.68
CA THR A 106 13.64 -1.21 -5.73
C THR A 106 14.70 -0.37 -6.40
N LEU A 107 15.05 0.75 -5.78
CA LEU A 107 16.12 1.62 -6.24
C LEU A 107 17.47 1.14 -5.68
N GLN A 108 18.57 1.56 -6.30
CA GLN A 108 19.93 1.19 -5.86
C GLN A 108 20.23 1.60 -4.40
N ASN A 109 19.63 2.69 -3.93
CA ASN A 109 19.72 3.14 -2.54
C ASN A 109 18.78 2.38 -1.57
N ARG A 110 18.23 1.23 -1.99
CA ARG A 110 17.28 0.38 -1.25
C ARG A 110 15.92 1.03 -0.97
N ARG A 111 15.65 2.24 -1.45
CA ARG A 111 14.30 2.83 -1.39
C ARG A 111 13.37 2.06 -2.32
N LYS A 112 12.09 2.04 -1.95
CA LYS A 112 11.04 1.35 -2.70
C LYS A 112 10.06 2.37 -3.26
N VAL A 113 9.76 2.24 -4.55
CA VAL A 113 8.70 2.98 -5.22
C VAL A 113 7.58 2.01 -5.56
N LYS A 114 6.39 2.23 -5.03
CA LYS A 114 5.20 1.45 -5.37
C LYS A 114 4.34 2.24 -6.33
N MET A 115 3.88 1.62 -7.41
CA MET A 115 3.03 2.24 -8.42
C MET A 115 1.75 1.44 -8.62
N LYS A 116 0.62 2.13 -8.57
CA LYS A 116 -0.69 1.59 -8.94
C LYS A 116 -0.94 1.92 -10.41
N LEU A 117 -0.98 0.90 -11.24
CA LEU A 117 -1.28 1.01 -12.65
C LEU A 117 -2.69 0.52 -12.94
N PHE A 118 -3.29 1.07 -13.98
CA PHE A 118 -4.56 0.63 -14.53
C PHE A 118 -4.58 0.77 -16.04
N GLN A 119 -5.57 0.16 -16.70
CA GLN A 119 -5.78 0.32 -18.13
C GLN A 119 -6.91 1.32 -18.38
N PRO A 120 -6.63 2.55 -18.85
CA PRO A 120 -7.62 3.61 -18.91
C PRO A 120 -8.59 3.49 -20.08
N VAL A 121 -8.12 3.03 -21.25
CA VAL A 121 -8.89 3.06 -22.50
C VAL A 121 -9.38 1.67 -22.86
N THR A 122 -8.47 0.78 -23.28
CA THR A 122 -8.78 -0.61 -23.64
C THR A 122 -8.41 -1.54 -22.49
N LYS A 123 -9.24 -2.55 -22.20
CA LYS A 123 -8.94 -3.56 -21.17
C LYS A 123 -8.36 -4.84 -21.80
N GLY A 124 -7.44 -5.50 -21.10
CA GLY A 124 -6.88 -6.79 -21.53
C GLY A 124 -5.51 -6.64 -22.20
N ARG A 125 -5.16 -7.59 -23.09
CA ARG A 125 -3.79 -7.73 -23.61
C ARG A 125 -3.30 -6.55 -24.47
N THR A 126 -4.22 -5.81 -25.08
CA THR A 126 -3.93 -4.67 -25.96
C THR A 126 -4.09 -3.33 -25.25
N GLY A 127 -4.53 -3.33 -23.99
CA GLY A 127 -4.68 -2.10 -23.22
C GLY A 127 -3.35 -1.57 -22.73
N ILE A 128 -3.08 -0.28 -22.95
CA ILE A 128 -1.94 0.37 -22.31
C ILE A 128 -2.12 0.40 -20.79
N TRP A 129 -1.02 0.31 -20.06
CA TRP A 129 -0.97 0.56 -18.63
C TRP A 129 -0.55 2.00 -18.37
N ALA A 130 -1.27 2.69 -17.49
CA ALA A 130 -0.94 4.03 -17.02
C ALA A 130 -0.83 4.03 -15.49
N VAL A 131 0.12 4.79 -14.95
CA VAL A 131 0.27 4.95 -13.49
C VAL A 131 -0.78 5.93 -12.98
N LYS A 132 -1.66 5.46 -12.09
CA LYS A 132 -2.67 6.30 -11.41
C LYS A 132 -2.08 7.03 -10.22
N ALA A 133 -1.24 6.34 -9.45
CA ALA A 133 -0.65 6.86 -8.23
C ALA A 133 0.63 6.12 -7.91
N TYR A 134 1.53 6.80 -7.20
CA TYR A 134 2.77 6.22 -6.70
C TYR A 134 2.99 6.55 -5.22
N SER A 135 3.85 5.78 -4.58
CA SER A 135 4.32 6.06 -3.22
C SER A 135 5.79 5.71 -3.14
N ILE A 136 6.56 6.56 -2.47
CA ILE A 136 8.00 6.39 -2.29
C ILE A 136 8.28 6.20 -0.81
N SER A 137 9.01 5.15 -0.44
CA SER A 137 9.43 4.97 0.94
C SER A 137 10.27 6.16 1.41
N LYS A 138 9.93 6.70 2.58
CA LYS A 138 10.77 7.66 3.30
C LYS A 138 12.00 6.90 3.84
N ASN A 139 13.16 7.56 3.81
CA ASN A 139 14.38 7.04 4.44
C ASN A 139 14.26 7.13 5.96
#